data_AF-A0A1E2SLV8-F1
#
_entry.id   AF-A0A1E2SLV8-F1
#
_cell.length_a   1.000
_cell.length_b   1.000
_cell.length_c   1.000
_cell.angle_alpha   90.00
_cell.angle_beta   90.00
_cell.angle_gamma   90.00
#
_symmetry.space_group_name_H-M   'P 1'
#
loop_
_entity.id
_entity.type
_entity.pdbx_description
1 polymer ?
#
loop_
_entity_poly.entity_id
_entity_poly.type
_entity_poly.pdbx_seq_one_letter_code
_entity_poly.pdbx_strand_id
1 'polypeptide(L)' 'MRISGDTLLMRLIAGTARRGSDAEENERNRDWLISDEKEAAEHVMLVDLCRNDLGRVAMTGRST' A
#
# COMPACT_ATOMS: atom_id res chain seq x y z
N MET A 1 2.43 -11.02 -3.08
CA MET A 1 2.04 -11.79 -1.88
C MET A 1 3.10 -12.84 -1.62
N ARG A 2 3.57 -12.95 -0.37
CA ARG A 2 4.55 -13.96 0.06
C ARG A 2 3.99 -14.73 1.24
N ILE A 3 4.13 -16.05 1.23
CA ILE A 3 3.70 -16.95 2.30
C ILE A 3 4.95 -17.50 2.98
N SER A 4 4.98 -17.52 4.31
CA SER A 4 6.07 -18.09 5.10
C SER A 4 5.48 -18.71 6.37
N GLY A 5 5.36 -20.04 6.39
CA GLY A 5 4.66 -20.75 7.46
C GLY A 5 3.18 -20.37 7.49
N ASP A 6 2.74 -19.87 8.64
CA ASP A 6 1.39 -19.33 8.91
C ASP A 6 1.27 -17.83 8.60
N THR A 7 2.37 -17.19 8.17
CA THR A 7 2.43 -15.75 7.97
C THR A 7 2.29 -15.39 6.49
N LEU A 8 1.43 -14.41 6.22
CA LEU A 8 1.24 -13.86 4.89
C LEU A 8 1.67 -12.39 4.83
N LEU A 9 2.49 -12.04 3.83
CA LEU A 9 2.95 -10.67 3.59
C LEU A 9 2.43 -10.17 2.23
N MET A 10 1.77 -9.02 2.24
CA MET A 10 1.48 -8.25 1.03
C MET A 10 2.11 -6.86 1.10
N ARG A 11 2.74 -6.46 0.00
CA ARG A 11 3.25 -5.11 -0.21
C ARG A 11 2.44 -4.51 -1.34
N LEU A 12 1.44 -3.72 -0.97
CA LEU A 12 0.65 -2.97 -1.92
C LEU A 12 1.41 -1.72 -2.34
N ILE A 13 1.30 -1.37 -3.61
CA ILE A 13 1.83 -0.14 -4.16
C ILE A 13 0.61 0.63 -4.65
N ALA A 14 0.43 1.84 -4.12
CA ALA A 14 -0.54 2.83 -4.58
C ALA A 14 0.22 4.14 -4.70
N GLY A 15 -0.13 4.97 -5.68
CA GLY A 15 0.64 6.14 -6.03
C GLY A 15 1.81 5.86 -6.95
N THR A 16 1.86 6.58 -8.07
CA THR A 16 3.08 6.70 -8.88
C THR A 16 3.35 8.18 -9.14
N ALA A 17 4.55 8.63 -8.76
CA ALA A 17 5.05 9.94 -9.13
C ALA A 17 6.21 9.80 -10.10
N ARG A 18 6.29 10.71 -11.08
CA ARG A 18 7.43 10.74 -12.00
C ARG A 18 8.69 11.12 -11.21
N ARG A 19 9.79 10.43 -11.46
CA ARG A 19 11.08 10.80 -10.88
C ARG A 19 11.43 12.24 -11.29
N GLY A 20 11.79 13.06 -10.32
CA GLY A 20 12.22 14.44 -10.58
C GLY A 20 13.50 14.48 -11.42
N SER A 21 13.69 15.57 -12.15
CA SER A 21 14.88 15.85 -12.95
C SER A 21 16.10 16.16 -12.07
N ASP A 22 15.84 16.61 -10.84
CA ASP A 22 16.82 16.86 -9.78
C ASP A 22 16.29 16.41 -8.41
N ALA A 23 17.13 16.55 -7.37
CA ALA A 23 16.79 16.10 -6.02
C ALA A 23 15.62 16.88 -5.41
N GLU A 24 15.48 18.16 -5.73
CA GLU A 24 14.45 19.04 -5.15
C GLU A 24 13.08 18.76 -5.77
N GLU A 25 13.02 18.63 -7.10
CA GLU A 25 11.81 18.20 -7.82
C GLU A 25 11.39 16.80 -7.38
N ASN A 26 12.35 15.90 -7.16
CA ASN A 26 12.04 14.54 -6.72
C ASN A 26 11.45 14.52 -5.30
N GLU A 27 11.93 15.38 -4.41
CA GLU A 27 11.38 15.55 -3.06
C GLU A 27 9.96 16.12 -3.12
N ARG A 28 9.75 17.17 -3.91
CA ARG A 28 8.41 17.78 -4.11
C ARG A 28 7.41 16.77 -4.66
N ASN A 29 7.81 15.96 -5.65
CA ASN A 29 6.96 14.94 -6.24
C ASN A 29 6.62 13.83 -5.23
N ARG A 30 7.58 13.46 -4.37
CA ARG A 30 7.35 12.49 -3.29
C ARG A 30 6.38 13.03 -2.24
N ASP A 31 6.58 14.27 -1.81
CA ASP A 31 5.74 14.90 -0.78
C ASP A 31 4.31 15.13 -1.30
N TRP A 32 4.19 15.55 -2.57
CA TRP A 32 2.89 15.64 -3.25
C TRP A 32 2.17 14.29 -3.26
N LEU A 33 2.86 13.20 -3.65
CA LEU A 33 2.28 11.85 -3.71
C LEU A 33 1.81 11.36 -2.33
N ILE A 34 2.54 11.70 -1.26
CA ILE A 34 2.15 11.36 0.12
C ILE A 34 0.92 12.17 0.55
N SER A 35 0.79 13.42 0.08
CA SER A 35 -0.32 14.31 0.44
C SER A 35 -1.58 14.13 -0.42
N ASP A 36 -1.50 13.37 -1.52
CA ASP A 36 -2.62 13.18 -2.43
C ASP A 36 -3.69 12.27 -1.81
N GLU A 37 -4.84 12.87 -1.51
CA GLU A 37 -5.96 12.19 -0.85
C GLU A 37 -6.53 11.03 -1.68
N LYS A 38 -6.46 11.13 -3.01
CA LYS A 38 -6.92 10.07 -3.91
C LYS A 38 -6.02 8.85 -3.82
N GLU A 39 -4.69 9.03 -3.85
CA GLU A 39 -3.75 7.91 -3.71
C GLU A 39 -3.83 7.26 -2.32
N ALA A 40 -4.05 8.06 -1.26
CA ALA A 40 -4.29 7.53 0.08
C ALA A 40 -5.58 6.70 0.16
N ALA A 41 -6.68 7.18 -0.44
CA ALA A 41 -7.94 6.47 -0.49
C ALA A 41 -7.82 5.15 -1.29
N GLU A 42 -7.09 5.17 -2.41
CA GLU A 42 -6.85 3.97 -3.22
C GLU A 42 -6.02 2.94 -2.45
N HIS A 43 -4.99 3.38 -1.72
CA HIS A 43 -4.21 2.50 -0.86
C HIS A 43 -5.08 1.81 0.21
N VAL A 44 -5.92 2.57 0.91
CA VAL A 44 -6.82 2.04 1.95
C VAL A 44 -7.81 1.04 1.35
N MET A 45 -8.42 1.36 0.21
CA MET A 45 -9.31 0.45 -0.49
C MET A 45 -8.63 -0.87 -0.86
N LEU A 46 -7.39 -0.83 -1.37
CA LEU A 46 -6.62 -2.04 -1.71
C LEU A 46 -6.28 -2.86 -0.47
N VAL A 47 -5.93 -2.21 0.64
CA VAL A 47 -5.69 -2.86 1.94
C VAL A 47 -6.97 -3.55 2.42
N ASP A 48 -8.11 -2.87 2.39
CA ASP A 48 -9.38 -3.41 2.87
C ASP A 48 -9.86 -4.60 2.02
N LEU A 49 -9.71 -4.52 0.70
CA LEU A 49 -9.99 -5.65 -0.20
C LEU A 49 -9.12 -6.86 0.15
N CYS A 50 -7.81 -6.63 0.32
CA CYS A 50 -6.87 -7.68 0.69
C CYS A 50 -7.21 -8.28 2.07
N ARG A 51 -7.57 -7.45 3.05
CA ARG A 51 -7.97 -7.93 4.38
C ARG A 51 -9.28 -8.71 4.34
N ASN A 52 -10.23 -8.32 3.49
CA ASN A 52 -11.48 -9.06 3.31
C ASN A 52 -11.20 -10.46 2.75
N ASP A 53 -10.42 -10.53 1.68
CA ASP A 53 -10.06 -11.79 1.03
C ASP A 53 -9.29 -12.71 1.99
N LEU A 54 -8.37 -12.15 2.77
CA LEU A 54 -7.62 -12.91 3.78
C LEU A 54 -8.45 -13.29 5.00
N GLY A 55 -9.37 -12.43 5.45
CA GLY A 55 -10.25 -12.71 6.58
C GLY A 55 -11.20 -13.89 6.32
N ARG A 56 -11.48 -14.20 5.04
CA ARG A 56 -12.24 -15.39 4.64
C ARG A 56 -11.45 -16.69 4.74
N VAL A 57 -10.11 -16.65 4.68
CA VAL A 57 -9.26 -17.86 4.61
C VAL A 57 -8.31 -18.02 5.82
N ALA A 58 -8.01 -16.93 6.52
CA ALA A 58 -7.19 -16.92 7.72
C ALA A 58 -8.05 -17.16 8.97
N MET A 59 -7.48 -17.80 10.00
CA MET A 59 -8.16 -17.90 11.29
C MET A 59 -8.44 -16.50 11.84
N THR A 60 -9.69 -16.25 12.19
CA THR A 60 -10.18 -14.96 12.69
C THR A 60 -9.40 -14.58 13.95
N GLY A 61 -8.46 -13.63 13.86
CA GLY A 61 -7.72 -13.16 15.05
C GLY A 61 -6.36 -12.49 14.88
N ARG A 62 -5.68 -12.52 13.72
CA ARG A 62 -4.40 -11.79 13.55
C ARG A 62 -4.21 -11.23 12.14
N SER A 63 -4.47 -9.94 11.96
CA SER A 63 -3.86 -9.12 10.91
C SER A 63 -3.28 -7.90 11.60
N THR A 64 -1.96 -7.74 11.54
CA THR A 64 -1.24 -6.56 12.07
C THR A 64 -0.64 -5.83 10.90
#